data_AF-A0A7C3UYW6-F1
#
_entry.id   AF-A0A7C3UYW6-F1
#
_cell.length_a   1.000
_cell.length_b   1.000
_cell.length_c   1.000
_cell.angle_alpha   90.00
_cell.angle_beta   90.00
_cell.angle_gamma   90.00
#
_symmetry.space_group_name_H-M   'P 1'
#
loop_
_entity.id
_entity.type
_entity.pdbx_description
1 polymer ?
#
loop_
_entity_poly.entity_id
_entity_poly.type
_entity_poly.pdbx_seq_one_letter_code
_entity_poly.pdbx_strand_id
1 'polypeptide(L)'
;MPALTADDVTVTLLPEDVDFTQMLRKLCVVGIAFGDGSKTYPSGGIPLPDKGRFGMSKEIRFVSFAEPANAYVYRYDKDNHKLRIFYASHDLKFINGTGGAALGIDTTNAELEVNNTGGFTITGANAATKGGVLPAALVEVPTSHTPAATTLEALVLGE
;
A
#
# COMPACT_ATOMS: atom_id res chain seq x y z
N MET A 1 -0.89 -20.21 2.10
CA MET A 1 -0.57 -19.60 3.40
C MET A 1 -1.86 -19.01 3.96
N PRO A 2 -2.06 -18.99 5.29
CA PRO A 2 -3.23 -18.36 5.87
C PRO A 2 -3.21 -16.85 5.59
N ALA A 3 -4.38 -16.29 5.34
CA ALA A 3 -4.52 -14.85 5.17
C ALA A 3 -4.50 -14.13 6.53
N LEU A 4 -4.04 -12.89 6.57
CA LEU A 4 -4.11 -12.05 7.77
C LEU A 4 -5.57 -11.89 8.24
N THR A 5 -5.77 -11.96 9.54
CA THR A 5 -7.08 -11.76 10.18
C THR A 5 -7.01 -10.57 11.13
N ALA A 6 -8.15 -10.18 11.71
CA ALA A 6 -8.18 -9.12 12.72
C ALA A 6 -7.32 -9.46 13.95
N ASP A 7 -7.17 -10.74 14.29
CA ASP A 7 -6.33 -11.18 15.41
C ASP A 7 -4.82 -11.00 15.13
N ASP A 8 -4.45 -10.81 13.87
CA ASP A 8 -3.08 -10.55 13.44
C ASP A 8 -2.73 -9.05 13.41
N VAL A 9 -3.67 -8.20 13.83
CA VAL A 9 -3.52 -6.76 13.87
C VAL A 9 -3.50 -6.30 15.32
N THR A 10 -2.40 -5.69 15.72
CA THR A 10 -2.27 -5.07 17.04
C THR A 10 -2.55 -3.58 16.92
N VAL A 11 -3.47 -3.08 17.74
CA VAL A 11 -3.76 -1.64 17.87
C VAL A 11 -3.29 -1.18 19.23
N THR A 12 -2.41 -0.17 19.24
CA THR A 12 -1.88 0.47 20.43
C THR A 12 -2.48 1.86 20.54
N LEU A 13 -3.06 2.15 21.70
CA LEU A 13 -3.65 3.44 22.04
C LEU A 13 -3.15 3.83 23.43
N LEU A 14 -2.39 4.92 23.51
CA LEU A 14 -1.93 5.43 24.80
C LEU A 14 -2.99 6.37 25.40
N PRO A 15 -3.11 6.45 26.73
CA PRO A 15 -4.08 7.34 27.38
C PRO A 15 -3.98 8.81 26.93
N GLU A 16 -2.77 9.30 26.69
CA GLU A 16 -2.49 10.66 26.19
C GLU A 16 -2.97 10.90 24.76
N ASP A 17 -3.12 9.85 23.96
CA ASP A 17 -3.53 9.93 22.56
C ASP A 17 -5.06 9.87 22.38
N VAL A 18 -5.82 9.74 23.47
CA VAL A 18 -7.28 9.65 23.46
C VAL A 18 -7.92 11.02 23.62
N ASP A 19 -8.71 11.43 22.63
CA ASP A 19 -9.57 12.61 22.69
C ASP A 19 -8.86 13.88 23.19
N PHE A 20 -7.60 14.04 22.75
CA PHE A 20 -6.72 15.14 23.17
C PHE A 20 -7.22 16.54 22.73
N THR A 21 -8.29 16.59 21.93
CA THR A 21 -8.91 17.83 21.43
C THR A 21 -10.23 18.19 22.12
N GLN A 22 -10.82 17.29 22.93
CA GLN A 22 -12.12 17.48 23.62
C GLN A 22 -13.25 17.98 22.69
N MET A 23 -13.24 17.53 21.43
CA MET A 23 -14.24 17.94 20.45
C MET A 23 -15.55 17.15 20.63
N LEU A 24 -16.60 17.55 19.90
CA LEU A 24 -17.88 16.82 19.85
C LEU A 24 -17.73 15.35 19.39
N ARG A 25 -16.58 14.99 18.81
CA ARG A 25 -16.22 13.64 18.38
C ARG A 25 -14.81 13.33 18.86
N LYS A 26 -14.60 12.08 19.26
CA LYS A 26 -13.30 11.62 19.73
C LYS A 26 -12.31 11.60 18.58
N LEU A 27 -11.16 12.20 18.84
CA LEU A 27 -10.00 12.14 17.96
C LEU A 27 -8.89 11.37 18.68
N CYS A 28 -8.46 10.25 18.10
CA CYS A 28 -7.42 9.40 18.68
C CYS A 28 -6.23 9.29 17.72
N VAL A 29 -5.02 9.23 18.26
CA VAL A 29 -3.84 8.74 17.53
C VAL A 29 -3.59 7.30 17.93
N VAL A 30 -3.43 6.40 16.95
CA VAL A 30 -3.22 4.97 17.20
C VAL A 30 -2.01 4.45 16.44
N GLY A 31 -1.29 3.52 17.07
CA GLY A 31 -0.34 2.65 16.38
C GLY A 31 -1.06 1.38 15.89
N ILE A 32 -0.85 0.99 14.63
CA ILE A 32 -1.41 -0.22 14.04
C ILE A 32 -0.25 -1.07 13.51
N ALA A 33 -0.03 -2.24 14.11
CA ALA A 33 1.00 -3.18 13.69
C ALA A 33 0.37 -4.43 13.06
N PHE A 34 0.92 -4.89 11.93
CA PHE A 34 0.47 -6.08 11.21
C PHE A 34 1.60 -6.65 10.35
N GLY A 35 1.36 -7.84 9.81
CA GLY A 35 2.28 -8.50 8.90
C GLY A 35 3.45 -9.16 9.61
N ASP A 36 3.96 -10.22 9.00
CA ASP A 36 5.08 -11.02 9.49
C ASP A 36 5.91 -11.60 8.33
N GLY A 37 5.58 -11.22 7.08
CA GLY A 37 6.16 -11.78 5.86
C GLY A 37 5.72 -13.21 5.53
N SER A 38 4.89 -13.85 6.36
CA SER A 38 4.49 -15.25 6.24
C SER A 38 3.01 -15.42 5.89
N LYS A 39 2.14 -14.54 6.40
CA LYS A 39 0.70 -14.52 6.10
C LYS A 39 0.40 -13.66 4.89
N THR A 40 -0.61 -14.06 4.13
CA THR A 40 -0.98 -13.40 2.89
C THR A 40 -2.02 -12.30 3.09
N TYR A 41 -2.02 -11.34 2.18
CA TYR A 41 -3.00 -10.28 2.10
C TYR A 41 -4.40 -10.83 1.77
N PRO A 42 -5.44 -10.53 2.57
CA PRO A 42 -6.79 -11.02 2.30
C PRO A 42 -7.47 -10.25 1.15
N SER A 43 -8.47 -10.87 0.54
CA SER A 43 -9.25 -10.20 -0.51
C SER A 43 -9.93 -8.93 0.01
N GLY A 44 -9.66 -7.82 -0.66
CA GLY A 44 -10.22 -6.50 -0.37
C GLY A 44 -9.73 -5.85 0.93
N GLY A 45 -8.59 -6.29 1.50
CA GLY A 45 -7.97 -5.65 2.66
C GLY A 45 -7.82 -6.55 3.88
N ILE A 46 -6.92 -6.12 4.78
CA ILE A 46 -6.68 -6.74 6.08
C ILE A 46 -7.82 -6.33 7.02
N PRO A 47 -8.63 -7.26 7.55
CA PRO A 47 -9.63 -6.95 8.56
C PRO A 47 -9.01 -6.27 9.79
N LEU A 48 -9.61 -5.19 10.24
CA LEU A 48 -9.17 -4.50 11.47
C LEU A 48 -9.90 -5.05 12.71
N PRO A 49 -9.29 -4.97 13.91
CA PRO A 49 -9.94 -5.32 15.16
C PRO A 49 -11.15 -4.44 15.44
N ASP A 50 -12.04 -4.86 16.34
CA ASP A 50 -13.22 -4.06 16.69
C ASP A 50 -12.88 -2.59 17.02
N LYS A 51 -13.75 -1.68 16.59
CA LYS A 51 -13.63 -0.22 16.77
C LYS A 51 -13.31 0.22 18.20
N GLY A 52 -13.68 -0.55 19.22
CA GLY A 52 -13.34 -0.29 20.62
C GLY A 52 -11.83 -0.26 20.86
N ARG A 53 -11.04 -1.01 20.05
CA ARG A 53 -9.57 -0.99 20.07
C ARG A 53 -8.99 0.35 19.60
N PHE A 54 -9.77 1.15 18.87
CA PHE A 54 -9.40 2.48 18.38
C PHE A 54 -9.92 3.61 19.28
N GLY A 55 -10.50 3.30 20.44
CA GLY A 55 -11.07 4.28 21.37
C GLY A 55 -12.49 4.75 21.02
N MET A 56 -13.12 4.13 20.01
CA MET A 56 -14.45 4.50 19.51
C MET A 56 -15.52 3.54 20.04
N SER A 57 -16.70 4.06 20.37
CA SER A 57 -17.78 3.28 20.99
C SER A 57 -18.91 2.89 20.02
N LYS A 58 -19.14 3.68 18.99
CA LYS A 58 -20.23 3.56 18.02
C LYS A 58 -19.72 3.38 16.59
N GLU A 59 -18.89 4.32 16.10
CA GLU A 59 -18.39 4.30 14.73
C GLU A 59 -16.99 4.90 14.58
N ILE A 60 -16.24 4.39 13.62
CA ILE A 60 -15.08 5.07 13.04
C ILE A 60 -15.57 5.78 11.78
N ARG A 61 -15.46 7.11 11.77
CA ARG A 61 -15.91 7.93 10.64
C ARG A 61 -14.82 8.18 9.62
N PHE A 62 -13.59 8.29 10.11
CA PHE A 62 -12.45 8.68 9.32
C PHE A 62 -11.18 8.11 9.94
N VAL A 63 -10.27 7.67 9.07
CA VAL A 63 -8.91 7.26 9.42
C VAL A 63 -7.97 7.87 8.40
N SER A 64 -6.93 8.54 8.87
CA SER A 64 -5.80 8.97 8.04
C SER A 64 -4.55 8.28 8.55
N PHE A 65 -3.74 7.75 7.65
CA PHE A 65 -2.46 7.12 8.00
C PHE A 65 -1.32 8.11 7.77
N ALA A 66 -0.36 8.15 8.68
CA ALA A 66 0.95 8.72 8.36
C ALA A 66 1.62 7.79 7.33
N GLU A 67 2.06 8.34 6.20
CA GLU A 67 2.66 7.53 5.14
C GLU A 67 4.08 7.06 5.55
N PRO A 68 4.31 5.74 5.69
CA PRO A 68 5.65 5.24 5.96
C PRO A 68 6.51 5.27 4.69
N ALA A 69 7.83 5.27 4.85
CA ALA A 69 8.79 5.26 3.75
C ALA A 69 8.96 3.86 3.10
N ASN A 70 7.85 3.18 2.78
CA ASN A 70 7.85 1.82 2.21
C ASN A 70 7.19 1.71 0.83
N ALA A 71 6.95 2.84 0.17
CA ALA A 71 6.33 2.95 -1.15
C ALA A 71 4.88 2.40 -1.27
N TYR A 72 4.25 2.05 -0.15
CA TYR A 72 2.83 1.71 -0.11
C TYR A 72 1.99 2.90 0.34
N VAL A 73 0.77 2.95 -0.18
CA VAL A 73 -0.29 3.88 0.22
C VAL A 73 -1.36 3.08 0.96
N TYR A 74 -1.70 3.53 2.16
CA TYR A 74 -2.66 2.87 3.03
C TYR A 74 -3.99 3.60 3.01
N ARG A 75 -5.09 2.85 2.92
CA ARG A 75 -6.45 3.40 2.94
C ARG A 75 -7.35 2.59 3.83
N TYR A 76 -8.27 3.28 4.49
CA TYR A 76 -9.28 2.65 5.31
C TYR A 76 -10.55 2.44 4.48
N ASP A 77 -11.00 1.20 4.39
CA ASP A 77 -12.30 0.84 3.87
C ASP A 77 -13.32 0.90 5.01
N LYS A 78 -14.12 1.97 5.03
CA LYS A 78 -15.11 2.20 6.07
C LYS A 78 -16.23 1.16 6.04
N ASP A 79 -16.65 0.73 4.86
CA ASP A 79 -17.83 -0.12 4.70
C ASP A 79 -17.54 -1.55 5.17
N ASN A 80 -16.30 -2.02 4.96
CA ASN A 80 -15.87 -3.37 5.33
C ASN A 80 -14.99 -3.42 6.58
N HIS A 81 -14.63 -2.27 7.14
CA HIS A 81 -13.70 -2.14 8.27
C HIS A 81 -12.35 -2.84 8.02
N LYS A 82 -11.70 -2.47 6.91
CA LYS A 82 -10.43 -3.07 6.44
C LYS A 82 -9.35 -2.03 6.17
N LEU A 83 -8.10 -2.44 6.38
CA LEU A 83 -6.92 -1.74 5.88
C LEU A 83 -6.57 -2.23 4.47
N ARG A 84 -6.58 -1.31 3.51
CA ARG A 84 -6.22 -1.58 2.12
C ARG A 84 -4.84 -1.04 1.80
N ILE A 85 -4.04 -1.82 1.07
CA ILE A 85 -2.64 -1.51 0.74
C ILE A 85 -2.55 -1.35 -0.77
N PHE A 86 -2.06 -0.20 -1.21
CA PHE A 86 -1.88 0.11 -2.61
C PHE A 86 -0.42 0.41 -2.91
N TYR A 87 -0.01 0.16 -4.14
CA TYR A 87 1.29 0.56 -4.66
C TYR A 87 1.10 1.24 -6.01
N ALA A 88 2.06 2.10 -6.39
CA ALA A 88 2.10 2.60 -7.76
C ALA A 88 2.53 1.45 -8.67
N SER A 89 1.63 0.98 -9.54
CA SER A 89 2.05 0.07 -10.60
C SER A 89 2.92 0.84 -11.59
N HIS A 90 3.88 0.16 -12.21
CA HIS A 90 4.60 0.70 -13.35
C HIS A 90 4.51 -0.34 -14.45
N ASP A 91 3.67 -0.07 -15.46
CA ASP A 91 3.62 -0.91 -16.63
C ASP A 91 4.72 -0.46 -17.59
N LEU A 92 5.66 -1.36 -17.88
CA LEU A 92 6.56 -1.17 -19.02
C LEU A 92 5.86 -1.70 -20.28
N LYS A 93 5.12 -0.82 -20.96
CA LYS A 93 4.38 -1.19 -22.17
C LYS A 93 5.18 -0.90 -23.44
N PHE A 94 5.53 -1.95 -24.18
CA PHE A 94 6.04 -1.83 -25.55
C PHE A 94 4.84 -1.84 -26.52
N ILE A 95 4.46 -0.66 -27.03
CA ILE A 95 3.38 -0.52 -28.02
C ILE A 95 4.00 -0.62 -29.41
N ASN A 96 3.55 -1.59 -30.22
CA ASN A 96 3.96 -1.68 -31.61
C ASN A 96 3.33 -0.52 -32.39
N GLY A 97 4.11 0.53 -32.65
CA GLY A 97 3.72 1.60 -33.55
C GLY A 97 3.90 1.15 -35.00
N THR A 98 3.01 1.55 -35.90
CA THR A 98 3.07 1.33 -37.35
C THR A 98 4.19 2.15 -38.02
N GLY A 99 5.42 2.03 -37.52
CA GLY A 99 6.63 2.66 -38.04
C GLY A 99 7.81 1.73 -37.80
N GLY A 100 8.50 1.35 -38.88
CA GLY A 100 9.53 0.31 -38.91
C GLY A 100 10.81 0.66 -38.16
N ALA A 101 10.78 0.61 -36.83
CA ALA A 101 11.94 0.37 -35.99
C ALA A 101 11.49 -0.50 -34.82
N ALA A 102 11.61 -1.81 -34.99
CA ALA A 102 11.35 -2.77 -33.91
C ALA A 102 12.37 -2.55 -32.79
N LEU A 103 11.91 -2.57 -31.54
CA LEU A 103 12.78 -2.95 -30.43
C LEU A 103 13.08 -4.44 -30.63
N GLY A 104 14.26 -4.75 -31.19
CA GLY A 104 14.69 -6.13 -31.40
C GLY A 104 15.14 -6.74 -30.08
N ILE A 105 14.47 -7.80 -29.63
CA ILE A 105 15.06 -8.78 -28.72
C ILE A 105 15.83 -9.73 -29.64
N ASP A 106 17.17 -9.71 -29.58
CA ASP A 106 18.01 -10.57 -30.41
C ASP A 106 17.64 -12.04 -30.17
N THR A 107 17.21 -12.76 -31.21
CA THR A 107 16.81 -14.17 -31.09
C THR A 107 18.00 -15.13 -30.90
N THR A 108 19.22 -14.63 -31.06
CA THR A 108 20.47 -15.38 -30.84
C THR A 108 20.84 -15.40 -29.36
N ASN A 109 20.56 -14.31 -28.64
CA ASN A 109 20.98 -14.10 -27.25
C ASN A 109 19.83 -13.80 -26.27
N ALA A 110 18.59 -13.63 -26.73
CA ALA A 110 17.35 -13.48 -25.95
C ALA A 110 17.41 -12.63 -24.66
N GLU A 111 18.36 -11.70 -24.53
CA GLU A 111 18.61 -10.99 -23.27
C GLU A 111 18.70 -9.48 -23.48
N LEU A 112 18.07 -8.74 -22.54
CA LEU A 112 18.33 -7.33 -22.30
C LEU A 112 19.44 -7.26 -21.25
N GLU A 113 20.70 -7.42 -21.67
CA GLU A 113 21.82 -7.50 -20.73
C GLU A 113 22.30 -6.13 -20.25
N VAL A 114 22.68 -6.04 -18.97
CA VAL A 114 23.63 -5.03 -18.48
C VAL A 114 24.98 -5.70 -18.38
N ASN A 115 25.90 -5.32 -19.27
CA ASN A 115 27.28 -5.80 -19.20
C ASN A 115 28.07 -5.00 -18.14
N ASN A 116 27.63 -5.06 -16.88
CA ASN A 116 28.38 -4.64 -15.70
C ASN A 116 27.65 -5.12 -14.41
N THR A 117 28.38 -5.28 -13.31
CA THR A 117 27.91 -5.76 -11.99
C THR A 117 26.90 -4.85 -11.26
N GLY A 118 26.22 -3.95 -11.99
CA GLY A 118 25.20 -3.04 -11.47
C GLY A 118 23.89 -3.22 -12.23
N GLY A 119 22.75 -3.08 -11.54
CA GLY A 119 21.43 -3.23 -12.16
C GLY A 119 21.16 -2.21 -13.27
N PHE A 120 20.34 -2.59 -14.26
CA PHE A 120 19.78 -1.67 -15.24
C PHE A 120 18.67 -0.86 -14.57
N THR A 121 18.75 0.47 -14.57
CA THR A 121 17.62 1.31 -14.15
C THR A 121 17.06 2.01 -15.38
N ILE A 122 15.80 1.72 -15.71
CA ILE A 122 15.03 2.48 -16.71
C ILE A 122 14.30 3.60 -15.95
N THR A 123 14.85 4.81 -15.97
CA THR A 123 14.21 6.00 -15.39
C THR A 123 13.31 6.67 -16.42
N GLY A 124 12.00 6.73 -16.17
CA GLY A 124 11.08 7.49 -17.01
C GLY A 124 11.16 8.99 -16.71
N ALA A 125 11.22 9.82 -17.76
CA ALA A 125 10.97 11.25 -17.61
C ALA A 125 9.45 11.50 -17.56
N ASN A 126 8.98 12.28 -16.58
CA ASN A 126 7.56 12.62 -16.35
C ASN A 126 6.87 13.36 -17.51
N ALA A 127 7.63 13.74 -18.56
CA ALA A 127 7.10 14.29 -19.79
C ALA A 127 7.99 13.86 -20.96
N ALA A 128 7.61 12.80 -21.67
CA ALA A 128 8.31 12.38 -22.86
C ALA A 128 7.40 12.49 -24.08
N THR A 129 7.70 13.42 -24.98
CA THR A 129 7.11 13.52 -26.32
C THR A 129 7.42 12.29 -27.19
N LYS A 130 8.27 11.36 -26.73
CA LYS A 130 8.73 10.16 -27.46
C LYS A 130 8.82 8.87 -26.62
N GLY A 131 8.10 8.78 -25.49
CA GLY A 131 8.00 7.58 -24.64
C GLY A 131 8.73 7.67 -23.29
N GLY A 132 8.11 7.15 -22.24
CA GLY A 132 8.62 7.19 -20.85
C GLY A 132 7.85 6.24 -19.93
N VAL A 133 8.31 6.09 -18.68
CA VAL A 133 7.56 5.39 -17.63
C VAL A 133 6.45 6.31 -17.17
N LEU A 134 5.20 5.97 -17.52
CA LEU A 134 4.04 6.69 -17.00
C LEU A 134 3.82 6.26 -15.54
N PRO A 135 3.59 7.19 -14.60
CA PRO A 135 3.08 6.82 -13.29
C PRO A 135 1.71 6.16 -13.50
N ALA A 136 1.58 4.89 -13.14
CA ALA A 136 0.27 4.23 -13.24
C ALA A 136 -0.59 4.59 -12.02
N ALA A 137 -1.88 4.31 -12.13
CA ALA A 137 -2.79 4.40 -11.00
C ALA A 137 -2.33 3.51 -9.85
N LEU A 138 -2.69 3.90 -8.63
CA LEU A 138 -2.53 3.04 -7.47
C LEU A 138 -3.35 1.76 -7.65
N VAL A 139 -2.69 0.62 -7.53
CA VAL A 139 -3.30 -0.71 -7.60
C VAL A 139 -3.22 -1.35 -6.23
N GLU A 140 -4.28 -2.03 -5.81
CA GLU A 140 -4.28 -2.78 -4.54
C GLU A 140 -3.36 -3.99 -4.65
N VAL A 141 -2.63 -4.29 -3.58
CA VAL A 141 -1.74 -5.46 -3.57
C VAL A 141 -2.53 -6.76 -3.79
N PRO A 142 -1.98 -7.73 -4.54
CA PRO A 142 -2.68 -8.99 -4.81
C PRO A 142 -2.79 -9.85 -3.56
N THR A 143 -3.71 -10.82 -3.54
CA THR A 143 -3.88 -11.74 -2.40
C THR A 143 -2.69 -12.67 -2.16
N SER A 144 -1.74 -12.73 -3.10
CA SER A 144 -0.46 -13.44 -2.93
C SER A 144 0.59 -12.62 -2.18
N HIS A 145 0.37 -11.32 -2.00
CA HIS A 145 1.29 -10.45 -1.27
C HIS A 145 1.39 -10.86 0.19
N THR A 146 2.60 -10.92 0.74
CA THR A 146 2.87 -11.19 2.16
C THR A 146 3.47 -9.94 2.81
N PRO A 147 2.66 -9.09 3.47
CA PRO A 147 3.18 -7.87 4.10
C PRO A 147 4.26 -8.22 5.13
N ALA A 148 5.42 -7.57 5.02
CA ALA A 148 6.42 -7.59 6.08
C ALA A 148 5.86 -6.92 7.35
N ALA A 149 6.48 -7.18 8.49
CA ALA A 149 6.13 -6.52 9.74
C ALA A 149 6.15 -4.99 9.58
N THR A 150 4.98 -4.38 9.73
CA THR A 150 4.74 -2.96 9.46
C THR A 150 3.98 -2.35 10.63
N THR A 151 4.42 -1.17 11.06
CA THR A 151 3.70 -0.35 12.03
C THR A 151 3.33 0.98 11.36
N LEU A 152 2.05 1.34 11.45
CA LEU A 152 1.51 2.61 10.97
C LEU A 152 1.06 3.45 12.15
N GLU A 153 1.24 4.75 12.06
CA GLU A 153 0.54 5.71 12.91
C GLU A 153 -0.71 6.20 12.17
N ALA A 154 -1.84 6.28 12.85
CA ALA A 154 -3.09 6.72 12.26
C ALA A 154 -3.85 7.70 13.16
N LEU A 155 -4.40 8.73 12.53
CA LEU A 155 -5.38 9.64 13.13
C LEU A 155 -6.79 9.10 12.88
N VAL A 156 -7.53 8.84 13.94
CA VAL A 156 -8.85 8.22 13.91
C VAL A 156 -9.87 9.17 14.50
N LEU A 157 -10.95 9.45 13.76
CA LEU A 157 -12.06 10.28 14.21
C LEU A 157 -13.35 9.46 14.26
N GLY A 158 -14.07 9.54 15.39
CA GLY A 158 -15.29 8.77 15.60
C GLY A 158 -16.06 9.15 16.85
N GLU A 159 -16.95 8.26 17.26
CA GLU A 159 -17.74 8.32 18.49
C GLU A 159 -17.72 6.95 19.16
#